data_AF-A0A3D5XAM3-F1
#
_entry.id   AF-A0A3D5XAM3-F1
#
_cell.length_a   1.000
_cell.length_b   1.000
_cell.length_c   1.000
_cell.angle_alpha   90.00
_cell.angle_beta   90.00
_cell.angle_gamma   90.00
#
_symmetry.space_group_name_H-M   'P 1'
#
loop_
_entity.id
_entity.type
_entity.pdbx_description
1 polymer ?
#
loop_
_entity_poly.entity_id
_entity_poly.type
_entity_poly.pdbx_seq_one_letter_code
_entity_poly.pdbx_strand_id
1 'polypeptide(L)'
;MVRRIGFIAFLILFTHVSFSQGIQDSTFQIQVVEISADRIFRKETAGMKETQVDTLVLLQKVNLSLSELLSENTPVFIKSHGRGALATASFRGTAASHTQVNWNGININSPMAGMVDFSLIPVYIIDEMNLKHGTASIADQSGGLGGS
;
A
#
# COMPACT_ATOMS: atom_id res chain seq x y z
N MET A 1 -31.51 -67.87 35.37
CA MET A 1 -30.52 -66.98 36.03
C MET A 1 -29.34 -66.64 35.10
N VAL A 2 -28.72 -67.64 34.46
CA VAL A 2 -27.53 -67.47 33.58
C VAL A 2 -27.75 -66.53 32.37
N ARG A 3 -28.92 -66.57 31.70
CA ARG A 3 -29.22 -65.65 30.57
C ARG A 3 -29.27 -64.16 30.98
N ARG A 4 -29.69 -63.85 32.21
CA ARG A 4 -29.73 -62.47 32.71
C ARG A 4 -28.33 -61.95 33.03
N ILE A 5 -27.46 -62.82 33.57
CA ILE A 5 -26.07 -62.48 33.89
C ILE A 5 -25.26 -62.25 32.61
N GLY A 6 -25.45 -63.09 31.58
CA GLY A 6 -24.79 -62.89 30.29
C GLY A 6 -25.19 -61.57 29.60
N PHE A 7 -26.46 -61.17 29.71
CA PHE A 7 -26.93 -59.91 29.15
C PHE A 7 -26.35 -58.68 29.86
N ILE A 8 -26.19 -58.75 31.20
CA ILE A 8 -25.57 -57.69 32.00
C ILE A 8 -24.06 -57.60 31.68
N ALA A 9 -23.37 -58.74 31.54
CA ALA A 9 -21.97 -58.75 31.16
C ALA A 9 -21.74 -58.18 29.75
N PHE A 10 -22.65 -58.45 28.81
CA PHE A 10 -22.61 -57.88 27.47
C PHE A 10 -22.80 -56.36 27.47
N LEU A 11 -23.73 -55.84 28.28
CA LEU A 11 -23.95 -54.39 28.45
C LEU A 11 -22.74 -53.66 29.06
N ILE A 12 -22.03 -54.30 30.00
CA ILE A 12 -20.82 -53.73 30.62
C ILE A 12 -19.64 -53.73 29.62
N LEU A 13 -19.55 -54.72 28.72
CA LEU A 13 -18.50 -54.73 27.71
C LEU A 13 -18.68 -53.63 26.66
N PHE A 14 -19.94 -53.24 26.38
CA PHE A 14 -20.28 -52.27 25.34
C PHE A 14 -19.88 -50.82 25.72
N THR A 15 -19.77 -50.50 27.01
CA THR A 15 -19.35 -49.17 27.46
C THR A 15 -17.87 -48.90 27.25
N HIS A 16 -17.05 -49.94 27.08
CA HIS A 16 -15.60 -49.80 26.81
C HIS A 16 -15.27 -49.51 25.34
N VAL A 17 -16.23 -49.65 24.41
CA VAL A 17 -16.01 -49.45 22.96
C VAL A 17 -16.44 -48.04 22.51
N SER A 18 -17.03 -47.25 23.41
CA SER A 18 -17.45 -45.88 23.13
C SER A 18 -16.26 -44.93 23.21
N PHE A 19 -15.57 -44.71 22.10
CA PHE A 19 -14.65 -43.59 21.95
C PHE A 19 -15.46 -42.29 21.84
N SER A 20 -15.25 -41.37 22.79
CA SER A 20 -15.77 -40.00 22.70
C SER A 20 -15.17 -39.32 21.47
N GLN A 21 -16.02 -38.84 20.56
CA GLN A 21 -15.57 -37.98 19.47
C GLN A 21 -15.32 -36.59 20.06
N GLY A 22 -14.08 -36.35 20.47
CA GLY A 22 -13.63 -35.02 20.85
C GLY A 22 -13.82 -34.05 19.68
N ILE A 23 -14.23 -32.82 19.99
CA ILE A 23 -14.35 -31.74 19.03
C ILE A 23 -12.98 -31.58 18.34
N GLN A 24 -12.87 -32.03 17.10
CA GLN A 24 -11.76 -31.65 16.22
C GLN A 24 -11.99 -30.20 15.82
N ASP A 25 -11.59 -29.28 16.69
CA ASP A 25 -11.48 -27.88 16.33
C ASP A 25 -10.48 -27.81 15.19
N SER A 26 -10.94 -27.48 13.99
CA SER A 26 -10.11 -27.41 12.80
C SER A 26 -9.31 -26.11 12.86
N THR A 27 -8.34 -26.05 13.77
CA THR A 27 -7.42 -24.91 13.87
C THR A 27 -6.52 -24.95 12.65
N PHE A 28 -6.86 -24.15 11.63
CA PHE A 28 -5.99 -23.94 10.48
C PHE A 28 -4.68 -23.30 10.97
N GLN A 29 -3.61 -24.08 11.03
CA GLN A 29 -2.28 -23.53 11.24
C GLN A 29 -1.83 -22.86 9.94
N ILE A 30 -1.91 -21.53 9.93
CA ILE A 30 -1.40 -20.72 8.84
C ILE A 30 0.13 -20.83 8.87
N GLN A 31 0.75 -21.14 7.74
CA GLN A 31 2.21 -21.17 7.65
C GLN A 31 2.77 -19.78 7.94
N VAL A 32 3.81 -19.72 8.78
CA VAL A 32 4.55 -18.49 9.03
C VAL A 32 5.26 -18.10 7.73
N VAL A 33 4.96 -16.89 7.25
CA VAL A 33 5.69 -16.29 6.14
C VAL A 33 6.82 -15.46 6.71
N GLU A 34 8.06 -15.85 6.44
CA GLU A 34 9.23 -15.07 6.80
C GLU A 34 9.42 -13.94 5.77
N ILE A 35 9.22 -12.70 6.20
CA ILE A 35 9.46 -11.51 5.38
C ILE A 35 10.89 -11.06 5.65
N SER A 36 11.82 -11.44 4.78
CA SER A 36 13.16 -10.86 4.76
C SER A 36 13.15 -9.62 3.85
N ALA A 37 13.49 -8.46 4.43
CA ALA A 37 13.78 -7.27 3.66
C ALA A 37 15.29 -7.19 3.44
N ASP A 38 15.75 -7.30 2.20
CA ASP A 38 17.07 -6.81 1.86
C ASP A 38 17.07 -5.31 2.11
N ARG A 39 17.72 -4.89 3.20
CA ARG A 39 18.01 -3.49 3.45
C ARG A 39 19.07 -3.05 2.43
N ILE A 40 18.67 -2.92 1.17
CA ILE A 40 19.46 -2.22 0.17
C ILE A 40 19.46 -0.77 0.65
N PHE A 41 20.49 -0.41 1.41
CA PHE A 41 20.78 0.97 1.72
C PHE A 41 21.14 1.63 0.39
N ARG A 42 20.11 2.12 -0.33
CA ARG A 42 20.31 3.01 -1.47
C ARG A 42 20.95 4.26 -0.90
N LYS A 43 22.27 4.34 -1.02
CA LYS A 43 23.03 5.54 -0.69
C LYS A 43 22.38 6.67 -1.48
N GLU A 44 21.74 7.61 -0.77
CA GLU A 44 21.32 8.85 -1.41
C GLU A 44 22.55 9.39 -2.14
N THR A 45 22.46 9.46 -3.47
CA THR A 45 23.57 10.00 -4.25
C THR A 45 23.65 11.46 -3.84
N ALA A 46 24.83 11.94 -3.45
CA ALA A 46 24.99 13.26 -2.87
C ALA A 46 24.25 14.33 -3.71
N GLY A 47 23.26 14.99 -3.10
CA GLY A 47 22.44 16.03 -3.74
C GLY A 47 21.11 15.56 -4.36
N MET A 48 20.84 14.25 -4.42
CA MET A 48 19.54 13.70 -4.88
C MET A 48 18.71 13.24 -3.68
N LYS A 49 17.52 13.82 -3.52
CA LYS A 49 16.56 13.45 -2.47
C LYS A 49 15.37 12.72 -3.08
N GLU A 50 15.08 11.55 -2.53
CA GLU A 50 13.94 10.69 -2.86
C GLU A 50 13.11 10.50 -1.58
N THR A 51 11.79 10.44 -1.69
CA THR A 51 10.90 10.25 -0.55
C THR A 51 9.85 9.24 -0.94
N GLN A 52 9.99 8.04 -0.42
CA GLN A 52 8.95 7.02 -0.54
C GLN A 52 7.83 7.36 0.44
N VAL A 53 6.60 7.42 -0.06
CA VAL A 53 5.42 7.60 0.79
C VAL A 53 5.09 6.27 1.44
N ASP A 54 4.87 6.29 2.75
CA ASP A 54 4.52 5.10 3.51
C ASP A 54 3.18 4.54 3.04
N THR A 55 3.12 3.24 2.76
CA THR A 55 1.89 2.54 2.35
C THR A 55 0.78 2.68 3.40
N LEU A 56 1.12 2.79 4.69
CA LEU A 56 0.13 3.03 5.74
C LEU A 56 -0.59 4.37 5.55
N VAL A 57 0.13 5.41 5.09
CA VAL A 57 -0.44 6.71 4.76
C VAL A 57 -1.37 6.58 3.55
N LEU A 58 -0.96 5.84 2.51
CA LEU A 58 -1.82 5.58 1.35
C LEU A 58 -3.14 4.90 1.77
N LEU A 59 -3.07 3.87 2.63
CA LEU A 59 -4.24 3.14 3.13
C LEU A 59 -5.16 4.02 3.99
N GLN A 60 -4.60 4.85 4.87
CA GLN A 60 -5.38 5.77 5.70
C GLN A 60 -6.09 6.86 4.89
N LYS A 61 -5.57 7.19 3.70
CA LYS A 61 -6.03 8.28 2.85
C LYS A 61 -6.76 7.78 1.59
N VAL A 62 -7.17 6.51 1.57
CA VAL A 62 -7.83 5.85 0.43
C VAL A 62 -9.05 6.59 -0.14
N ASN A 63 -9.77 7.34 0.70
CA ASN A 63 -10.97 8.10 0.32
C ASN A 63 -10.67 9.53 -0.17
N LEU A 64 -9.41 9.93 -0.26
CA LEU A 64 -8.99 11.28 -0.64
C LEU A 64 -8.45 11.33 -2.06
N SER A 65 -8.30 12.56 -2.55
CA SER A 65 -7.53 12.84 -3.76
C SER A 65 -6.03 12.84 -3.45
N LEU A 66 -5.22 12.63 -4.49
CA LEU A 66 -3.77 12.69 -4.37
C LEU A 66 -3.29 14.10 -3.98
N SER A 67 -4.03 15.14 -4.39
CA SER A 67 -3.73 16.51 -3.98
C SER A 67 -3.78 16.73 -2.46
N GLU A 68 -4.74 16.12 -1.77
CA GLU A 68 -4.87 16.19 -0.31
C GLU A 68 -3.78 15.38 0.37
N LEU A 69 -3.52 14.15 -0.10
CA LEU A 69 -2.46 13.32 0.44
C LEU A 69 -1.09 14.00 0.37
N LEU A 70 -0.74 14.54 -0.80
CA LEU A 70 0.54 15.22 -1.00
C LEU A 70 0.65 16.48 -0.14
N SER A 71 -0.43 17.27 -0.04
CA SER A 71 -0.43 18.49 0.78
C SER A 71 -0.29 18.21 2.27
N GLU A 72 -0.81 17.09 2.76
CA GLU A 72 -0.80 16.74 4.18
C GLU A 72 0.46 15.96 4.61
N ASN A 73 1.06 15.17 3.72
CA ASN A 73 2.08 14.18 4.09
C ASN A 73 3.43 14.38 3.40
N THR A 74 3.57 15.37 2.52
CA THR A 74 4.82 15.61 1.79
C THR A 74 5.21 17.09 1.83
N PRO A 75 6.49 17.44 1.59
CA PRO A 75 6.92 18.83 1.51
C PRO A 75 6.60 19.49 0.15
N VAL A 76 5.89 18.81 -0.75
CA VAL A 76 5.49 19.37 -2.05
C VAL A 76 4.35 20.37 -1.82
N PHE A 77 4.49 21.57 -2.37
CA PHE A 77 3.40 22.53 -2.30
C PHE A 77 2.34 22.21 -3.36
N ILE A 78 1.10 22.03 -2.91
CA ILE A 78 -0.05 21.83 -3.79
C ILE A 78 -0.81 23.14 -3.94
N LYS A 79 -0.82 23.68 -5.17
CA LYS A 79 -1.66 24.82 -5.56
C LYS A 79 -3.06 24.32 -5.85
N SER A 80 -3.94 24.36 -4.84
CA SER A 80 -5.36 24.03 -4.98
C SER A 80 -6.20 25.28 -5.27
N HIS A 81 -7.09 25.19 -6.25
CA HIS A 81 -8.07 26.24 -6.58
C HIS A 81 -9.44 26.05 -5.91
N GLY A 82 -9.53 25.13 -4.95
CA GLY A 82 -10.77 24.80 -4.24
C GLY A 82 -11.18 23.33 -4.40
N ARG A 83 -12.30 22.97 -3.75
CA ARG A 83 -12.81 21.59 -3.76
C ARG A 83 -13.25 21.18 -5.17
N GLY A 84 -12.70 20.08 -5.67
CA GLY A 84 -12.97 19.57 -7.01
C GLY A 84 -12.47 20.46 -8.15
N ALA A 85 -11.69 21.50 -7.83
CA ALA A 85 -11.02 22.34 -8.80
C ALA A 85 -9.57 21.89 -8.97
N LEU A 86 -8.95 22.40 -10.03
CA LEU A 86 -7.57 22.10 -10.41
C LEU A 86 -6.61 22.17 -9.20
N ALA A 87 -5.84 21.11 -9.01
CA ALA A 87 -4.78 21.03 -8.02
C ALA A 87 -3.45 20.63 -8.66
N THR A 88 -2.41 21.44 -8.48
CA THR A 88 -1.11 21.22 -9.13
C THR A 88 0.06 21.20 -8.16
N ALA A 89 1.09 20.41 -8.47
CA ALA A 89 2.31 20.35 -7.69
C ALA A 89 3.28 21.48 -8.04
N SER A 90 4.02 21.94 -7.05
CA SER A 90 5.07 22.95 -7.18
C SER A 90 6.20 22.64 -6.20
N PHE A 91 7.36 22.25 -6.74
CA PHE A 91 8.55 21.98 -5.93
C PHE A 91 9.36 23.27 -5.76
N ARG A 92 9.58 23.72 -4.53
CA ARG A 92 10.47 24.87 -4.22
C ARG A 92 10.21 26.11 -5.09
N GLY A 93 8.94 26.40 -5.40
CA GLY A 93 8.53 27.56 -6.21
C GLY A 93 8.56 27.37 -7.73
N THR A 94 8.88 26.18 -8.23
CA THR A 94 8.82 25.86 -9.66
C THR A 94 7.38 25.85 -10.20
N ALA A 95 7.24 26.00 -11.53
CA ALA A 95 5.96 25.88 -12.21
C ALA A 95 5.48 24.42 -12.21
N ALA A 96 4.16 24.21 -12.29
CA ALA A 96 3.58 22.87 -12.38
C ALA A 96 4.07 22.10 -13.63
N SER A 97 4.36 22.81 -14.72
CA SER A 97 4.95 22.24 -15.94
C SER A 97 6.39 21.74 -15.77
N HIS A 98 7.07 22.12 -14.69
CA HIS A 98 8.40 21.61 -14.33
C HIS A 98 8.33 20.39 -13.41
N THR A 99 7.14 19.87 -13.12
CA THR A 99 6.94 18.60 -12.42
C THR A 99 6.54 17.56 -13.44
N GLN A 100 7.28 16.47 -13.53
CA GLN A 100 6.85 15.31 -14.33
C GLN A 100 6.12 14.32 -13.42
N VAL A 101 5.07 13.66 -13.89
CA VAL A 101 4.37 12.63 -13.14
C VAL A 101 4.36 11.38 -13.98
N ASN A 102 4.91 10.30 -13.44
CA ASN A 102 4.99 9.02 -14.12
C ASN A 102 4.07 8.01 -13.44
N TRP A 103 3.24 7.33 -14.24
CA TRP A 103 2.45 6.19 -13.83
C TRP A 103 3.03 4.93 -14.46
N ASN A 104 3.57 4.01 -13.66
CA ASN A 104 4.21 2.78 -14.15
C ASN A 104 5.26 3.05 -15.25
N GLY A 105 6.05 4.11 -15.09
CA GLY A 105 7.08 4.52 -16.06
C GLY A 105 6.57 5.32 -17.26
N ILE A 106 5.27 5.56 -17.37
CA ILE A 106 4.65 6.34 -18.45
C ILE A 106 4.37 7.76 -17.94
N ASN A 107 4.83 8.78 -18.67
CA ASN A 107 4.52 10.16 -18.35
C ASN A 107 3.01 10.45 -18.58
N ILE A 108 2.32 10.92 -17.54
CA ILE A 108 0.89 11.24 -17.58
C ILE A 108 0.58 12.75 -17.58
N ASN A 109 1.60 13.60 -17.68
CA ASN A 109 1.41 15.03 -17.86
C ASN A 109 0.58 15.29 -19.13
N SER A 110 -0.38 16.21 -19.03
CA SER A 110 -1.17 16.62 -20.19
C SER A 110 -0.24 17.14 -21.30
N PRO A 111 -0.32 16.62 -22.54
CA PRO A 111 0.47 17.13 -23.66
C PRO A 111 0.18 18.61 -23.97
N MET A 112 -1.02 19.10 -23.62
CA MET A 112 -1.43 20.49 -23.87
C MET A 112 -0.93 21.44 -22.76
N ALA A 113 -1.08 21.06 -21.50
CA ALA A 113 -0.79 21.94 -20.35
C ALA A 113 0.58 21.67 -19.72
N GLY A 114 1.22 20.55 -20.04
CA GLY A 114 2.49 20.10 -19.45
C GLY A 114 2.41 19.70 -17.98
N MET A 115 1.21 19.58 -17.41
CA MET A 115 0.97 19.38 -15.98
C MET A 115 -0.12 18.34 -15.74
N VAL A 116 -0.24 17.90 -14.49
CA VAL A 116 -1.26 16.95 -14.00
C VAL A 116 -2.17 17.63 -12.99
N ASP A 117 -3.46 17.34 -13.09
CA ASP A 117 -4.43 17.71 -12.07
C ASP A 117 -4.52 16.60 -11.01
N PHE A 118 -3.90 16.85 -9.86
CA PHE A 118 -3.86 15.90 -8.74
C PHE A 118 -5.21 15.77 -8.03
N SER A 119 -6.18 16.65 -8.30
CA SER A 119 -7.54 16.52 -7.74
C SER A 119 -8.32 15.36 -8.37
N LEU A 120 -7.93 14.95 -9.58
CA LEU A 120 -8.59 13.90 -10.36
C LEU A 120 -8.04 12.50 -10.09
N ILE A 121 -6.91 12.39 -9.40
CA ILE A 121 -6.26 11.11 -9.09
C ILE A 121 -6.69 10.68 -7.68
N PRO A 122 -7.53 9.66 -7.54
CA PRO A 122 -7.87 9.15 -6.22
C PRO A 122 -6.71 8.35 -5.62
N VAL A 123 -6.57 8.34 -4.30
CA VAL A 123 -5.49 7.59 -3.64
C VAL A 123 -5.67 6.07 -3.75
N TYR A 124 -6.91 5.56 -3.80
CA TYR A 124 -7.18 4.12 -3.79
C TYR A 124 -6.63 3.32 -4.96
N ILE A 125 -6.24 3.98 -6.07
CA ILE A 125 -5.62 3.30 -7.22
C ILE A 125 -4.09 3.20 -7.11
N ILE A 126 -3.51 3.73 -6.04
CA ILE A 126 -2.06 3.87 -5.86
C ILE A 126 -1.59 2.85 -4.81
N ASP A 127 -0.80 1.87 -5.25
CA ASP A 127 -0.18 0.88 -4.36
C ASP A 127 1.11 1.41 -3.73
N GLU A 128 1.93 2.08 -4.55
CA GLU A 128 3.22 2.62 -4.16
C GLU A 128 3.40 4.02 -4.74
N MET A 129 4.06 4.88 -3.97
CA MET A 129 4.35 6.24 -4.39
C MET A 129 5.76 6.64 -3.98
N ASN A 130 6.46 7.24 -4.94
CA ASN A 130 7.79 7.75 -4.75
C ASN A 130 7.90 9.16 -5.30
N LEU A 131 8.54 10.02 -4.53
CA LEU A 131 8.68 11.43 -4.81
C LEU A 131 10.16 11.80 -4.95
N LYS A 132 10.56 12.27 -6.12
CA LYS A 132 11.93 12.70 -6.43
C LYS A 132 12.00 14.21 -6.50
N HIS A 133 12.93 14.78 -5.75
CA HIS A 133 13.03 16.24 -5.61
C HIS A 133 14.11 16.80 -6.53
N GLY A 134 13.77 17.81 -7.32
CA GLY A 134 14.72 18.53 -8.18
C GLY A 134 15.51 17.60 -9.08
N THR A 135 16.83 17.68 -9.01
CA THR A 135 17.77 16.90 -9.85
C THR A 135 17.69 15.39 -9.65
N ALA A 136 17.07 14.90 -8.57
CA ALA A 136 16.84 13.46 -8.37
C ALA A 136 15.95 12.85 -9.47
N SER A 137 15.11 13.67 -10.11
CA SER A 137 14.20 13.25 -11.17
C SER A 137 14.94 12.98 -12.50
N ILE A 138 16.15 13.51 -12.68
CA ILE A 138 16.97 13.34 -13.90
C ILE A 138 17.42 11.87 -14.03
N ALA A 139 17.60 11.16 -12.91
CA ALA A 139 17.97 9.75 -12.92
C ALA A 139 16.95 8.87 -13.68
N ASP A 140 15.68 9.28 -13.69
CA ASP A 140 14.59 8.60 -14.40
C ASP A 140 14.38 9.14 -15.81
N GLN A 141 15.34 9.91 -16.33
CA GLN A 141 15.22 10.65 -17.59
C GLN A 141 13.99 11.56 -17.60
N SER A 142 13.52 11.98 -16.42
CA SER A 142 12.43 12.92 -16.33
C SER A 142 12.93 14.31 -16.72
N GLY A 143 12.14 15.04 -17.51
CA GLY A 143 12.38 16.46 -17.85
C GLY A 143 11.92 17.43 -16.74
N GLY A 144 11.46 16.90 -15.61
CA GLY A 144 10.89 17.69 -14.51
C GLY A 144 11.97 18.37 -13.67
N LEU A 145 12.34 19.60 -14.03
CA LEU A 145 13.32 20.43 -13.29
C LEU A 145 12.99 20.58 -11.80
N GLY A 146 11.70 20.67 -11.47
CA GLY A 146 11.22 20.79 -10.09
C GLY A 146 11.27 19.47 -9.32
N GLY A 147 10.99 18.37 -10.00
CA GLY A 147 10.91 17.03 -9.44
C GLY A 147 10.05 16.10 -10.29
N SER A 148 9.89 14.87 -9.82
CA SER A 148 8.98 13.87 -10.39
C SER A 148 8.33 12.96 -9.36
#